data_AF-M0N6P7-F1
#
_entry.id   AF-M0N6P7-F1
#
_cell.length_a   1.000
_cell.length_b   1.000
_cell.length_c   1.000
_cell.angle_alpha   90.00
_cell.angle_beta   90.00
_cell.angle_gamma   90.00
#
_symmetry.space_group_name_H-M   'P 1'
#
loop_
_entity.id
_entity.type
_entity.pdbx_description
1 polymer ?
#
loop_
_entity_poly.entity_id
_entity_poly.type
_entity_poly.pdbx_seq_one_letter_code
_entity_poly.pdbx_strand_id
1 'polypeptide(L)' 'MLDKLGLAGIVGVLCCLGGLAVIAYVAPVVAGGLALVLIGLVLVVRGLLSGMLSAFGMDGMI' A
#
# COMPACT_ATOMS: atom_id res chain seq x y z
N MET A 1 4.19 11.03 1.04
CA MET A 1 4.58 11.09 2.46
C MET A 1 5.69 10.07 2.76
N LEU A 2 6.67 9.91 1.85
CA LEU A 2 7.74 8.93 2.04
C LEU A 2 8.54 9.23 3.32
N ASP A 3 8.65 10.52 3.66
CA ASP A 3 9.27 11.01 4.90
C ASP A 3 8.50 10.66 6.19
N LYS A 4 7.21 10.28 6.10
CA LYS A 4 6.36 9.87 7.24
C LYS A 4 6.19 8.35 7.32
N LEU A 5 6.72 7.61 6.35
CA LEU A 5 6.54 6.16 6.24
C LEU A 5 7.39 5.38 7.27
N GLY A 6 8.39 6.05 7.84
CA GLY A 6 9.36 5.46 8.77
C GLY A 6 10.24 4.41 8.09
N LEU A 7 11.29 3.96 8.78
CA LEU A 7 12.19 2.93 8.26
C LEU A 7 11.43 1.65 7.89
N ALA A 8 10.48 1.24 8.74
CA ALA A 8 9.69 0.03 8.56
C ALA A 8 8.81 0.06 7.30
N GLY A 9 8.16 1.19 7.00
CA GLY A 9 7.30 1.26 5.83
C GLY A 9 8.10 1.40 4.53
N ILE A 10 9.28 2.02 4.55
CA ILE A 10 10.21 2.00 3.40
C ILE A 10 10.68 0.56 3.12
N VAL A 11 11.09 -0.18 4.14
CA VAL A 11 11.48 -1.60 4.01
C VAL A 11 10.32 -2.44 3.50
N GLY A 12 9.10 -2.20 3.98
CA GLY A 12 7.89 -2.86 3.50
C GLY A 12 7.63 -2.62 2.00
N VAL A 13 7.74 -1.36 1.55
CA VAL A 13 7.60 -1.02 0.12
C VAL A 13 8.67 -1.71 -0.71
N LEU A 14 9.93 -1.71 -0.27
CA LEU A 14 11.02 -2.41 -0.95
C LEU A 14 10.78 -3.93 -1.03
N CYS A 15 10.25 -4.53 0.03
CA CYS A 15 9.91 -5.95 0.05
C CYS A 15 8.77 -6.28 -0.93
N CYS A 16 7.73 -5.44 -0.99
CA CYS A 16 6.65 -5.59 -1.97
C CYS A 16 7.16 -5.45 -3.41
N LEU A 17 8.00 -4.46 -3.68
CA LEU A 17 8.60 -4.24 -5.00
C LEU A 17 9.54 -5.39 -5.39
N GLY A 18 10.35 -5.89 -4.45
CA GLY A 18 11.21 -7.06 -4.65
C GLY A 18 10.41 -8.32 -4.97
N GLY A 19 9.35 -8.59 -4.21
CA GLY A 19 8.45 -9.71 -4.47
C GLY A 19 7.77 -9.62 -5.83
N LEU A 20 7.24 -8.44 -6.18
CA LEU A 20 6.66 -8.19 -7.51
C LEU A 20 7.68 -8.37 -8.63
N ALA A 21 8.92 -7.90 -8.45
CA ALA A 21 9.98 -8.05 -9.45
C ALA A 21 10.35 -9.51 -9.70
N VAL A 22 10.44 -10.33 -8.64
CA VAL A 22 10.68 -11.78 -8.75
C VAL A 22 9.53 -12.46 -9.49
N ILE A 23 8.28 -12.12 -9.16
CA ILE A 23 7.11 -12.71 -9.83
C ILE A 23 7.03 -12.27 -11.29
N ALA A 24 7.35 -11.00 -11.57
CA ALA A 24 7.33 -10.45 -12.93
C ALA A 24 8.36 -11.13 -13.85
N TYR A 25 9.47 -11.62 -13.31
CA TYR A 25 10.50 -12.33 -14.07
C TYR A 25 9.99 -13.68 -14.62
N VAL A 26 9.12 -14.37 -13.87
CA VAL A 26 8.61 -15.70 -14.27
C VAL A 26 7.23 -15.59 -14.94
N ALA A 27 6.36 -14.72 -14.43
CA ALA A 27 4.96 -14.64 -14.83
C ALA A 27 4.47 -13.18 -14.80
N PRO A 28 4.70 -12.39 -15.87
CA PRO A 28 4.36 -10.97 -15.89
C PRO A 28 2.84 -10.71 -15.78
N VAL A 29 2.00 -11.60 -16.31
CA VAL A 29 0.54 -11.51 -16.19
C VAL A 29 0.08 -11.67 -14.74
N VAL A 30 0.69 -12.60 -14.00
CA VAL A 30 0.40 -12.82 -12.57
C VAL A 30 0.88 -11.65 -11.73
N ALA A 31 2.07 -11.12 -12.03
CA ALA A 31 2.58 -9.91 -11.37
C ALA A 31 1.66 -8.70 -11.60
N GLY A 32 1.12 -8.55 -12.81
CA GLY A 32 0.13 -7.51 -13.12
C GLY A 32 -1.14 -7.64 -12.27
N GLY A 33 -1.67 -8.86 -12.13
CA GLY A 33 -2.82 -9.13 -11.25
C GLY A 33 -2.52 -8.81 -9.79
N LEU A 34 -1.35 -9.21 -9.28
CA LEU A 34 -0.94 -8.92 -7.90
C LEU A 34 -0.72 -7.43 -7.66
N ALA A 35 -0.14 -6.71 -8.62
CA ALA A 35 0.02 -5.27 -8.53
C ALA A 35 -1.34 -4.57 -8.40
N LEU A 36 -2.35 -4.99 -9.17
CA LEU A 36 -3.71 -4.49 -9.03
C LEU A 36 -4.32 -4.77 -7.66
N VAL A 37 -4.11 -5.98 -7.12
CA VAL A 37 -4.57 -6.34 -5.76
C VAL A 37 -3.93 -5.42 -4.71
N LEU A 38 -2.62 -5.17 -4.80
CA LEU A 38 -1.91 -4.30 -3.87
C LEU A 38 -2.42 -2.84 -3.95
N ILE A 39 -2.68 -2.34 -5.16
CA ILE A 39 -3.29 -1.02 -5.35
C ILE A 39 -4.67 -0.97 -4.70
N GLY A 40 -5.52 -1.96 -4.96
CA GLY A 40 -6.85 -2.08 -4.37
C GLY A 40 -6.80 -2.11 -2.84
N LEU A 41 -5.86 -2.86 -2.27
CA LEU A 41 -5.64 -2.92 -0.83
C LEU A 41 -5.30 -1.54 -0.25
N VAL A 42 -4.40 -0.78 -0.89
CA VAL A 42 -4.07 0.58 -0.44
C VAL A 42 -5.28 1.50 -0.47
N LEU A 43 -6.12 1.41 -1.50
CA LEU A 43 -7.36 2.19 -1.60
C LEU A 43 -8.34 1.82 -0.48
N VAL A 44 -8.56 0.52 -0.23
CA VAL A 44 -9.43 0.03 0.85
C VAL A 44 -8.91 0.49 2.21
N VAL A 45 -7.63 0.29 2.49
CA VAL A 45 -7.01 0.70 3.77
C VAL A 45 -7.11 2.21 3.95
N ARG A 46 -6.88 3.01 2.92
CA ARG A 46 -7.06 4.47 3.01
C ARG A 46 -8.50 4.85 3.34
N GLY A 47 -9.49 4.24 2.67
CA GLY A 47 -10.89 4.48 2.97
C GLY A 47 -11.26 4.10 4.41
N LEU A 48 -10.78 2.95 4.88
CA LEU A 48 -10.97 2.49 6.26
C LEU A 48 -10.34 3.46 7.27
N LEU A 49 -9.07 3.84 7.06
CA LEU A 49 -8.36 4.77 7.94
C LEU A 49 -9.05 6.14 7.96
N SER A 50 -9.43 6.69 6.80
CA SER A 50 -10.18 7.94 6.74
C SER A 50 -11.48 7.83 7.53
N GLY A 51 -12.30 6.80 7.30
CA GLY A 51 -13.56 6.61 8.04
C GLY A 51 -13.35 6.45 9.55
N MET A 52 -12.30 5.75 9.98
CA MET A 52 -11.93 5.63 11.39
C MET A 52 -11.50 6.97 12.00
N LEU A 53 -10.67 7.73 11.29
CA LEU A 53 -10.24 9.06 11.75
C LEU A 53 -11.43 10.03 11.81
N SER A 54 -12.35 9.98 10.85
CA SER A 54 -13.59 10.75 10.90
C SER A 54 -14.46 10.37 12.09
N ALA A 55 -14.58 9.07 12.39
CA ALA A 55 -15.32 8.57 13.56
C ALA A 55 -14.71 9.02 14.89
N PHE A 56 -13.40 9.24 14.93
CA PHE A 56 -12.70 9.83 16.08
C PHE A 56 -12.71 11.37 16.09
N GLY A 57 -13.44 12.03 15.19
CA GLY A 57 -13.52 13.50 15.12
C GLY A 57 -12.23 14.17 14.63
N MET A 58 -11.31 13.42 14.04
CA MET A 58 -10.03 13.91 13.50
C MET A 58 -10.07 14.24 12.00
N ASP A 59 -11.26 14.24 11.39
CA ASP A 59 -11.47 14.51 9.95
C ASP A 59 -10.98 15.90 9.50
N GLY A 60 -10.87 16.84 10.44
CA GLY A 60 -10.43 18.23 10.19
C GLY A 60 -8.99 18.56 10.56
N MET A 61 -8.17 17.58 10.96
CA MET A 61 -6.77 17.81 11.38
C MET A 61 -5.71 17.33 10.36
N ILE A 62 -6.13 17.09 9.11
CA ILE A 62 -5.27 16.70 7.98
C ILE A 62 -5.19 17.80 6.92
#